data_AF-A0A7C2D6X2-F1
#
_entry.id   AF-A0A7C2D6X2-F1
#
_cell.length_a   1.000
_cell.length_b   1.000
_cell.length_c   1.000
_cell.angle_alpha   90.00
_cell.angle_beta   90.00
_cell.angle_gamma   90.00
#
_symmetry.space_group_name_H-M   'P 1'
#
loop_
_entity.id
_entity.type
_entity.pdbx_description
1 polymer ?
#
loop_
_entity_poly.entity_id
_entity_poly.type
_entity_poly.pdbx_seq_one_letter_code
_entity_poly.pdbx_strand_id
1 'polypeptide(L)'
;MAERIYKLQPDRTVHLQGFDHLGASAAVYEATPDGFKVRGHFQDAADFAVVVLYDADNFFEHPRIKYLPDFNFEGITLQFDVQYENLMPLNSRKYPTIDWPYLDVQPPFGEPVRIRLADYAEVVATPDEPARAEFHILGDELEGYDRLTLWYLNMAFDYVVPGKVSTEYTFYAGTPGT
;
A
#
# COMPACT_ATOMS: atom_id res chain seq x y z
N MET A 1 -26.33 28.22 19.15
CA MET A 1 -26.96 26.88 19.08
C MET A 1 -25.84 25.86 19.18
N ALA A 2 -25.98 24.77 19.93
CA ALA A 2 -24.97 23.72 19.91
C ALA A 2 -24.99 23.05 18.53
N GLU A 3 -23.83 22.84 17.93
CA GLU A 3 -23.67 22.13 16.67
C GLU A 3 -24.11 20.67 16.82
N ARG A 4 -24.75 20.11 15.78
CA ARG A 4 -25.08 18.68 15.74
C ARG A 4 -23.89 17.92 15.17
N ILE A 5 -23.35 17.00 15.94
CA ILE A 5 -22.27 16.10 15.51
C ILE A 5 -22.89 14.79 15.03
N TYR A 6 -22.44 14.31 13.88
CA TYR A 6 -22.91 13.06 13.27
C TYR A 6 -21.93 11.91 13.55
N LYS A 7 -22.45 10.68 13.53
CA LYS A 7 -21.63 9.47 13.62
C LYS A 7 -20.81 9.33 12.34
N LEU A 8 -19.57 8.84 12.45
CA LEU A 8 -18.61 8.73 11.35
C LEU A 8 -18.32 10.06 10.64
N GLN A 9 -18.60 11.20 11.30
CA GLN A 9 -18.28 12.52 10.77
C GLN A 9 -16.75 12.72 10.88
N PRO A 10 -16.00 12.85 9.78
CA PRO A 10 -14.55 12.73 9.82
C PRO A 10 -13.83 13.74 10.70
N ASP A 11 -14.27 15.00 10.73
CA ASP A 11 -13.70 16.04 11.60
C ASP A 11 -14.08 15.91 13.09
N ARG A 12 -14.82 14.86 13.46
CA ARG A 12 -15.32 14.62 14.83
C ARG A 12 -15.00 13.25 15.39
N THR A 13 -14.85 12.23 14.55
CA THR A 13 -14.70 10.85 15.00
C THR A 13 -13.41 10.20 14.54
N VAL A 14 -12.77 10.74 13.50
CA VAL A 14 -11.54 10.15 12.94
C VAL A 14 -10.32 10.56 13.75
N HIS A 15 -9.52 9.57 14.13
CA HIS A 15 -8.22 9.79 14.77
C HIS A 15 -7.24 8.65 14.42
N LEU A 16 -5.99 8.77 14.84
CA LEU A 16 -4.99 7.70 14.70
C LEU A 16 -4.81 6.95 16.01
N GLN A 17 -4.79 5.63 15.94
CA GLN A 17 -4.45 4.74 17.05
C GLN A 17 -3.04 4.17 16.87
N GLY A 18 -2.08 5.08 16.72
CA GLY A 18 -0.66 4.75 16.60
C GLY A 18 -0.20 4.40 15.17
N PHE A 19 1.06 4.03 15.12
CA PHE A 19 1.84 3.67 13.94
C PHE A 19 2.94 2.68 14.36
N ASP A 20 3.57 1.99 13.41
CA ASP A 20 4.56 0.95 13.72
C ASP A 20 5.89 1.51 14.31
N HIS A 21 6.73 0.61 14.84
CA HIS A 21 8.09 0.89 15.32
C HIS A 21 9.00 1.36 14.16
N LEU A 22 10.19 1.89 14.50
CA LEU A 22 11.21 2.37 13.54
C LEU A 22 10.96 3.74 12.87
N GLY A 23 10.30 4.67 13.58
CA GLY A 23 10.27 6.07 13.16
C GLY A 23 9.20 6.40 12.12
N ALA A 24 8.26 5.48 11.89
CA ALA A 24 6.99 5.82 11.27
C ALA A 24 6.30 6.93 12.08
N SER A 25 5.61 7.83 11.41
CA SER A 25 4.76 8.82 12.08
C SER A 25 3.69 9.28 11.11
N ALA A 26 2.48 9.54 11.60
CA ALA A 26 1.39 10.02 10.76
C ALA A 26 0.49 10.98 11.53
N ALA A 27 -0.28 11.78 10.79
CA ALA A 27 -1.30 12.67 11.32
C ALA A 27 -2.52 12.68 10.40
N VAL A 28 -3.71 12.79 11.01
CA VAL A 28 -4.91 13.23 10.31
C VAL A 28 -4.82 14.73 10.12
N TYR A 29 -5.12 15.22 8.92
CA TYR A 29 -5.15 16.64 8.61
C TYR A 29 -6.25 16.94 7.59
N GLU A 30 -6.61 18.23 7.47
CA GLU A 30 -7.69 18.68 6.58
C GLU A 30 -9.00 17.87 6.74
N ALA A 31 -9.31 17.48 7.99
CA ALA A 31 -10.58 16.84 8.29
C ALA A 31 -11.71 17.85 8.18
N THR A 32 -12.75 17.46 7.46
CA THR A 32 -13.99 18.19 7.23
C THR A 32 -15.16 17.23 7.48
N PRO A 33 -16.41 17.72 7.51
CA PRO A 33 -17.57 16.84 7.66
C PRO A 33 -17.72 15.77 6.55
N ASP A 34 -17.09 15.98 5.38
CA ASP A 34 -17.24 15.10 4.21
C ASP A 34 -16.00 14.27 3.88
N GLY A 35 -14.87 14.50 4.57
CA GLY A 35 -13.64 13.80 4.27
C GLY A 35 -12.46 14.23 5.12
N PHE A 36 -11.36 13.50 5.01
CA PHE A 36 -10.14 13.74 5.76
C PHE A 36 -8.94 13.26 4.96
N LYS A 37 -7.74 13.68 5.36
CA LYS A 37 -6.49 13.18 4.81
C LYS A 37 -5.61 12.62 5.90
N VAL A 38 -4.81 11.62 5.55
CA VAL A 38 -3.78 11.06 6.42
C VAL A 38 -2.46 11.20 5.70
N ARG A 39 -1.46 11.73 6.39
CA ARG A 39 -0.09 11.85 5.87
C ARG A 39 0.88 11.43 6.93
N GLY A 40 1.97 10.80 6.50
CA GLY A 40 3.01 10.36 7.39
C GLY A 40 4.35 10.25 6.71
N HIS A 41 5.33 9.87 7.53
CA HIS A 41 6.64 9.38 7.13
C HIS A 41 6.65 7.88 7.40
N PHE A 42 6.92 7.09 6.35
CA PHE A 42 6.97 5.63 6.37
C PHE A 42 8.29 5.22 5.71
N GLN A 43 9.15 4.52 6.43
CA GLN A 43 10.51 4.14 6.02
C GLN A 43 10.58 2.74 5.42
N ASP A 44 9.72 1.82 5.87
CA ASP A 44 9.64 0.45 5.37
C ASP A 44 8.24 0.10 4.85
N ALA A 45 8.17 -0.91 3.99
CA ALA A 45 6.95 -1.48 3.44
C ALA A 45 6.10 -2.24 4.48
N ALA A 46 6.61 -2.39 5.71
CA ALA A 46 5.85 -2.87 6.86
C ALA A 46 5.25 -1.72 7.68
N ASP A 47 5.69 -0.48 7.51
CA ASP A 47 5.20 0.63 8.31
C ASP A 47 3.74 0.96 7.98
N PHE A 48 2.97 1.28 9.01
CA PHE A 48 1.56 1.63 8.88
C PHE A 48 1.12 2.63 9.94
N ALA A 49 -0.07 3.19 9.73
CA ALA A 49 -0.82 3.93 10.72
C ALA A 49 -2.25 3.38 10.79
N VAL A 50 -2.81 3.31 11.99
CA VAL A 50 -4.18 2.83 12.19
C VAL A 50 -5.12 4.01 12.19
N VAL A 51 -5.99 4.09 11.17
CA VAL A 51 -7.03 5.12 11.08
C VAL A 51 -8.30 4.58 11.71
N VAL A 52 -8.70 5.17 12.83
CA VAL A 52 -9.93 4.83 13.52
C VAL A 52 -11.03 5.76 13.03
N LEU A 53 -12.04 5.20 12.37
CA LEU A 53 -13.18 5.98 11.85
C LEU A 53 -14.18 6.35 12.95
N TYR A 54 -14.33 5.47 13.94
CA TYR A 54 -15.20 5.65 15.08
C TYR A 54 -14.75 4.76 16.24
N ASP A 55 -14.73 5.31 17.44
CA ASP A 55 -14.45 4.58 18.67
C ASP A 55 -15.48 4.96 19.74
N ALA A 56 -16.30 3.98 20.14
CA ALA A 56 -17.27 4.15 21.22
C ALA A 56 -16.57 4.30 22.59
N ASP A 57 -15.35 3.78 22.72
CA ASP A 57 -14.51 3.83 23.91
C ASP A 57 -13.50 4.98 23.86
N ASN A 58 -13.73 6.00 23.01
CA ASN A 58 -12.92 7.21 23.01
C ASN A 58 -13.04 7.93 24.36
N PHE A 59 -12.06 7.75 25.25
CA PHE A 59 -12.04 8.36 26.60
C PHE A 59 -11.31 9.70 26.67
N PHE A 60 -10.63 10.12 25.60
CA PHE A 60 -9.72 11.27 25.62
C PHE A 60 -10.37 12.59 25.18
N GLU A 61 -11.34 12.54 24.26
CA GLU A 61 -12.05 13.73 23.80
C GLU A 61 -13.19 14.16 24.71
N HIS A 62 -13.38 15.47 24.84
CA HIS A 62 -14.46 16.05 25.62
C HIS A 62 -15.84 15.72 25.00
N PRO A 63 -16.86 15.28 25.76
CA PRO A 63 -18.18 14.88 25.22
C PRO A 63 -18.94 15.95 24.41
N ARG A 64 -18.55 17.22 24.52
CA ARG A 64 -19.15 18.34 23.77
C ARG A 64 -18.60 18.50 22.34
N ILE A 65 -17.52 17.81 21.99
CA ILE A 65 -16.85 17.97 20.68
C ILE A 65 -16.82 16.68 19.86
N LYS A 66 -17.39 15.59 20.38
CA LYS A 66 -17.46 14.27 19.71
C LYS A 66 -18.89 13.76 19.63
N TYR A 67 -19.10 12.78 18.76
CA TYR A 67 -20.34 12.02 18.74
C TYR A 67 -20.48 11.20 20.03
N LEU A 68 -21.67 11.17 20.63
CA LEU A 68 -21.86 10.42 21.89
C LEU A 68 -21.82 8.91 21.63
N PRO A 69 -21.14 8.13 22.48
CA PRO A 69 -20.86 6.74 22.20
C PRO A 69 -22.12 5.88 22.16
N ASP A 70 -22.30 5.18 21.05
CA ASP A 70 -23.27 4.10 20.85
C ASP A 70 -22.77 3.08 19.80
N PHE A 71 -23.27 1.85 19.84
CA PHE A 71 -22.86 0.75 18.94
C PHE A 71 -23.82 0.49 17.77
N ASN A 72 -24.80 1.38 17.54
CA ASN A 72 -25.84 1.20 16.54
C ASN A 72 -25.44 1.76 15.17
N PHE A 73 -25.09 0.89 14.22
CA PHE A 73 -24.82 1.26 12.84
C PHE A 73 -25.98 0.92 11.87
N GLU A 74 -27.17 0.64 12.40
CA GLU A 74 -28.34 0.30 11.58
C GLU A 74 -28.68 1.42 10.60
N GLY A 75 -28.87 1.05 9.33
CA GLY A 75 -29.21 1.98 8.26
C GLY A 75 -28.07 2.91 7.81
N ILE A 76 -26.85 2.71 8.30
CA ILE A 76 -25.68 3.48 7.89
C ILE A 76 -24.91 2.72 6.81
N THR A 77 -24.59 3.42 5.72
CA THR A 77 -23.66 2.95 4.69
C THR A 77 -22.43 3.85 4.73
N LEU A 78 -21.26 3.23 4.86
CA LEU A 78 -19.98 3.91 4.76
C LEU A 78 -19.52 3.86 3.31
N GLN A 79 -19.25 5.03 2.72
CA GLN A 79 -18.80 5.16 1.35
C GLN A 79 -17.66 6.18 1.29
N PHE A 80 -16.55 5.80 0.65
CA PHE A 80 -15.39 6.66 0.44
C PHE A 80 -14.85 6.49 -0.97
N ASP A 81 -14.41 7.60 -1.55
CA ASP A 81 -13.41 7.58 -2.61
C ASP A 81 -12.04 7.64 -1.92
N VAL A 82 -11.23 6.59 -2.06
CA VAL A 82 -9.91 6.54 -1.42
C VAL A 82 -8.82 6.71 -2.46
N GLN A 83 -7.86 7.59 -2.15
CA GLN A 83 -6.67 7.82 -2.96
C GLN A 83 -5.43 7.54 -2.12
N TYR A 84 -4.46 6.85 -2.73
CA TYR A 84 -3.18 6.50 -2.12
C TYR A 84 -2.05 7.14 -2.91
N GLU A 85 -1.03 7.64 -2.21
CA GLU A 85 0.20 8.13 -2.84
C GLU A 85 1.39 7.55 -2.08
N ASN A 86 2.26 6.81 -2.78
CA ASN A 86 3.39 6.08 -2.19
C ASN A 86 2.99 5.11 -1.05
N LEU A 87 1.77 4.56 -1.11
CA LEU A 87 1.22 3.60 -0.15
C LEU A 87 0.69 2.37 -0.90
N MET A 88 0.42 1.30 -0.16
CA MET A 88 -0.19 0.09 -0.74
C MET A 88 -1.67 0.32 -1.04
N PRO A 89 -2.12 0.17 -2.30
CA PRO A 89 -3.53 0.28 -2.64
C PRO A 89 -4.30 -0.97 -2.21
N LEU A 90 -5.63 -0.85 -2.10
CA LEU A 90 -6.52 -1.96 -1.67
C LEU A 90 -6.51 -3.17 -2.62
N ASN A 91 -6.28 -2.92 -3.91
CA ASN A 91 -6.19 -3.93 -4.95
C ASN A 91 -4.79 -4.59 -5.03
N SER A 92 -3.85 -4.24 -4.14
CA SER A 92 -2.51 -4.82 -4.10
C SER A 92 -2.58 -6.34 -3.96
N ARG A 93 -1.78 -7.05 -4.76
CA ARG A 93 -1.67 -8.52 -4.72
C ARG A 93 -0.68 -9.02 -3.66
N LYS A 94 0.01 -8.11 -2.96
CA LYS A 94 0.90 -8.48 -1.86
C LYS A 94 0.09 -9.22 -0.80
N TYR A 95 0.66 -10.28 -0.23
CA TYR A 95 0.03 -10.95 0.92
C TYR A 95 -0.10 -9.96 2.09
N PRO A 96 -1.28 -9.83 2.73
CA PRO A 96 -1.51 -8.91 3.83
C PRO A 96 -0.75 -9.33 5.09
N THR A 97 0.49 -8.85 5.22
CA THR A 97 1.31 -9.00 6.43
C THR A 97 0.82 -8.11 7.58
N ILE A 98 0.06 -7.08 7.24
CA ILE A 98 -0.69 -6.19 8.13
C ILE A 98 -2.07 -5.97 7.51
N ASP A 99 -3.03 -5.52 8.31
CA ASP A 99 -4.45 -5.46 7.91
C ASP A 99 -4.80 -4.20 7.08
N TRP A 100 -3.86 -3.67 6.28
CA TRP A 100 -4.09 -2.50 5.41
C TRP A 100 -5.30 -2.62 4.45
N PRO A 101 -5.65 -3.81 3.89
CA PRO A 101 -6.75 -3.92 2.95
C PRO A 101 -8.07 -4.32 3.61
N TYR A 102 -8.14 -4.30 4.95
CA TYR A 102 -9.31 -4.71 5.72
C TYR A 102 -9.91 -3.53 6.51
N LEU A 103 -11.23 -3.60 6.72
CA LEU A 103 -11.91 -2.86 7.77
C LEU A 103 -12.08 -3.79 8.96
N ASP A 104 -11.46 -3.41 10.07
CA ASP A 104 -11.57 -4.12 11.34
C ASP A 104 -12.74 -3.55 12.16
N VAL A 105 -13.62 -4.43 12.61
CA VAL A 105 -14.79 -4.08 13.41
C VAL A 105 -14.75 -4.87 14.72
N GLN A 106 -14.69 -4.14 15.83
CA GLN A 106 -14.87 -4.71 17.16
C GLN A 106 -16.34 -4.55 17.59
N PRO A 107 -17.15 -5.63 17.58
CA PRO A 107 -18.51 -5.55 18.10
C PRO A 107 -18.48 -5.39 19.64
N PRO A 108 -19.57 -4.89 20.25
CA PRO A 108 -19.68 -4.78 21.71
C PRO A 108 -19.62 -6.15 22.41
N PHE A 109 -19.99 -7.22 21.70
CA PHE A 109 -19.90 -8.60 22.15
C PHE A 109 -19.50 -9.50 20.97
N GLY A 110 -18.68 -10.51 21.23
CA GLY A 110 -18.25 -11.49 20.24
C GLY A 110 -16.86 -11.22 19.67
N GLU A 111 -16.52 -12.00 18.63
CA GLU A 111 -15.20 -11.96 18.00
C GLU A 111 -15.05 -10.75 17.06
N PRO A 112 -13.83 -10.19 16.93
CA PRO A 112 -13.53 -9.18 15.94
C PRO A 112 -13.86 -9.68 14.52
N VAL A 113 -14.43 -8.79 13.70
CA VAL A 113 -14.78 -9.08 12.31
C VAL A 113 -13.85 -8.30 11.41
N ARG A 114 -13.34 -8.96 10.36
CA ARG A 114 -12.49 -8.34 9.34
C ARG A 114 -13.16 -8.42 7.98
N ILE A 115 -13.31 -7.27 7.34
CA ILE A 115 -14.00 -7.15 6.05
C ILE A 115 -12.97 -6.72 5.02
N ARG A 116 -12.74 -7.54 3.99
CA ARG A 116 -11.80 -7.18 2.92
C ARG A 116 -12.42 -6.07 2.07
N LEU A 117 -11.82 -4.89 2.08
CA LEU A 117 -12.36 -3.71 1.41
C LEU A 117 -12.43 -3.88 -0.11
N ALA A 118 -11.45 -4.60 -0.69
CA ALA A 118 -11.41 -4.88 -2.13
C ALA A 118 -12.62 -5.68 -2.64
N ASP A 119 -13.32 -6.43 -1.77
CA ASP A 119 -14.52 -7.20 -2.16
C ASP A 119 -15.76 -6.29 -2.30
N TYR A 120 -15.68 -5.05 -1.79
CA TYR A 120 -16.76 -4.05 -1.79
C TYR A 120 -16.37 -2.75 -2.49
N ALA A 121 -15.21 -2.71 -3.14
CA ALA A 121 -14.67 -1.54 -3.80
C ALA A 121 -14.66 -1.71 -5.32
N GLU A 122 -14.86 -0.60 -6.03
CA GLU A 122 -14.60 -0.49 -7.46
C GLU A 122 -13.55 0.59 -7.73
N VAL A 123 -12.84 0.47 -8.85
CA VAL A 123 -11.84 1.47 -9.24
C VAL A 123 -12.57 2.67 -9.86
N VAL A 124 -12.54 3.81 -9.17
CA VAL A 124 -13.26 5.04 -9.57
C VAL A 124 -12.41 5.98 -10.45
N ALA A 125 -11.08 5.87 -10.41
CA ALA A 125 -10.13 6.77 -11.08
C ALA A 125 -9.08 6.02 -11.94
N THR A 126 -8.05 6.74 -12.42
CA THR A 126 -6.93 6.17 -13.20
C THR A 126 -6.35 4.96 -12.45
N PRO A 127 -6.20 3.80 -13.12
CA PRO A 127 -5.65 2.60 -12.47
C PRO A 127 -4.25 2.86 -11.93
N ASP A 128 -3.91 2.18 -10.83
CA ASP A 128 -2.57 2.26 -10.23
C ASP A 128 -1.51 1.95 -11.29
N GLU A 129 -0.55 2.87 -11.46
CA GLU A 129 0.59 2.63 -12.36
C GLU A 129 1.41 1.45 -11.81
N PRO A 130 1.69 0.41 -12.61
CA PRO A 130 2.49 -0.71 -12.16
C PRO A 130 3.87 -0.23 -11.69
N ALA A 131 4.31 -0.73 -10.53
CA ALA A 131 5.66 -0.50 -10.07
C ALA A 131 6.66 -1.01 -11.12
N ARG A 132 7.65 -0.17 -11.47
CA ARG A 132 8.70 -0.48 -12.44
C ARG A 132 10.08 -0.31 -11.81
N ALA A 133 10.98 -1.23 -12.11
CA ALA A 133 12.40 -1.13 -11.79
C ALA A 133 13.19 -1.59 -13.02
N GLU A 134 14.35 -0.97 -13.24
CA GLU A 134 15.27 -1.34 -14.30
C GLU A 134 16.56 -1.84 -13.69
N PHE A 135 17.03 -3.01 -14.14
CA PHE A 135 18.29 -3.60 -13.72
C PHE A 135 19.22 -3.65 -14.92
N HIS A 136 20.33 -2.90 -14.86
CA HIS A 136 21.39 -3.00 -15.85
C HIS A 136 22.40 -4.05 -15.40
N ILE A 137 22.47 -5.15 -16.13
CA ILE A 137 23.41 -6.22 -15.86
C ILE A 137 24.55 -6.07 -16.85
N LEU A 138 25.70 -5.63 -16.34
CA LEU A 138 26.91 -5.43 -17.11
C LEU A 138 27.76 -6.70 -17.02
N GLY A 139 28.13 -7.25 -18.17
CA GLY A 139 29.06 -8.36 -18.27
C GLY A 139 29.82 -8.24 -19.58
N ASP A 140 31.16 -8.19 -19.48
CA ASP A 140 32.03 -8.08 -20.66
C ASP A 140 32.15 -9.41 -21.42
N GLU A 141 31.61 -10.50 -20.85
CA GLU A 141 31.79 -11.90 -21.31
C GLU A 141 30.47 -12.68 -21.42
N LEU A 142 29.32 -12.02 -21.59
CA LEU A 142 28.06 -12.76 -21.83
C LEU A 142 28.11 -13.45 -23.20
N GLU A 143 28.04 -14.78 -23.20
CA GLU A 143 27.98 -15.58 -24.41
C GLU A 143 26.55 -15.95 -24.79
N GLY A 144 26.40 -16.45 -26.02
CA GLY A 144 25.12 -16.86 -26.53
C GLY A 144 24.54 -18.02 -25.74
N TYR A 145 23.25 -17.95 -25.43
CA TYR A 145 22.53 -18.93 -24.62
C TYR A 145 22.88 -18.95 -23.13
N ASP A 146 23.69 -18.02 -22.64
CA ASP A 146 23.85 -17.81 -21.21
C ASP A 146 22.49 -17.51 -20.57
N ARG A 147 22.22 -18.18 -19.45
CA ARG A 147 21.00 -17.98 -18.66
C ARG A 147 21.31 -17.12 -17.45
N LEU A 148 20.60 -16.01 -17.38
CA LEU A 148 20.57 -15.11 -16.26
C LEU A 148 19.22 -15.24 -15.56
N THR A 149 19.23 -15.54 -14.26
CA THR A 149 18.03 -15.51 -13.44
C THR A 149 18.14 -14.39 -12.42
N LEU A 150 17.35 -13.33 -12.60
CA LEU A 150 17.18 -12.29 -11.59
C LEU A 150 16.13 -12.76 -10.57
N TRP A 151 16.57 -12.95 -9.33
CA TRP A 151 15.66 -13.18 -8.20
C TRP A 151 15.37 -11.83 -7.55
N TYR A 152 14.09 -11.42 -7.58
CA TYR A 152 13.62 -10.23 -6.87
C TYR A 152 12.50 -10.65 -5.92
N LEU A 153 12.74 -10.49 -4.61
CA LEU A 153 11.90 -11.05 -3.56
C LEU A 153 11.68 -12.55 -3.77
N ASN A 154 10.43 -12.97 -3.95
CA ASN A 154 10.03 -14.36 -4.23
C ASN A 154 9.76 -14.63 -5.72
N MET A 155 10.14 -13.72 -6.61
CA MET A 155 9.92 -13.82 -8.05
C MET A 155 11.24 -14.12 -8.77
N ALA A 156 11.18 -14.99 -9.78
CA ALA A 156 12.29 -15.28 -10.69
C ALA A 156 11.99 -14.72 -12.07
N PHE A 157 12.94 -13.96 -12.60
CA PHE A 157 12.91 -13.42 -13.96
C PHE A 157 14.07 -14.02 -14.73
N ASP A 158 13.75 -14.90 -15.67
CA ASP A 158 14.74 -15.55 -16.53
C ASP A 158 14.95 -14.73 -17.80
N TYR A 159 16.22 -14.51 -18.12
CA TYR A 159 16.68 -13.97 -19.38
C TYR A 159 17.71 -14.92 -19.98
N VAL A 160 17.54 -15.28 -21.25
CA VAL A 160 18.53 -16.06 -21.99
C VAL A 160 19.12 -15.16 -23.05
N VAL A 161 20.45 -15.02 -23.05
CA VAL A 161 21.16 -14.22 -24.04
C VAL A 161 20.82 -14.77 -25.44
N PRO A 162 20.26 -13.94 -26.33
CA PRO A 162 19.74 -14.43 -27.60
C PRO A 162 20.86 -14.84 -28.54
N GLY A 163 20.88 -16.12 -28.92
CA GLY A 163 21.70 -16.64 -30.04
C GLY A 163 23.19 -16.33 -29.93
N LYS A 164 23.91 -16.48 -31.04
CA LYS A 164 25.36 -16.23 -31.09
C LYS A 164 25.65 -14.72 -31.03
N VAL A 165 26.30 -14.27 -29.96
CA VAL A 165 26.65 -12.85 -29.73
C VAL A 165 28.09 -12.49 -30.12
N SER A 166 28.99 -13.48 -30.23
CA SER A 166 30.37 -13.29 -30.65
C SER A 166 30.84 -14.43 -31.57
N THR A 167 31.86 -14.18 -32.40
CA THR A 167 32.53 -15.21 -33.19
C THR A 167 34.02 -14.94 -33.20
N GLU A 168 34.82 -15.93 -32.84
CA GLU A 168 36.27 -15.87 -32.97
C GLU A 168 36.70 -16.58 -34.26
N TYR A 169 37.58 -15.94 -35.03
CA TYR A 169 38.21 -16.56 -36.18
C TYR A 169 39.72 -16.57 -35.97
N THR A 170 40.31 -17.75 -35.83
CA THR A 170 41.76 -17.88 -35.96
C THR A 170 42.11 -17.78 -37.45
N PHE A 171 42.83 -16.72 -37.84
CA PHE A 171 43.44 -16.66 -39.17
C PHE A 171 44.96 -16.68 -39.02
N TYR A 172 45.62 -17.47 -39.86
CA TYR A 172 47.05 -17.38 -40.07
C TYR A 172 47.28 -16.46 -41.25
N ALA A 173 47.79 -15.25 -41.00
CA ALA A 173 48.31 -14.44 -42.10
C ALA A 173 49.54 -15.14 -42.66
N GLY A 174 49.44 -15.69 -43.87
CA GLY A 174 50.62 -16.09 -44.63
C GLY A 174 51.53 -14.88 -44.83
N THR A 175 52.84 -15.12 -44.94
CA THR A 175 53.84 -14.09 -45.24
C THR A 175 53.41 -13.26 -46.47
N PRO A 176 53.66 -11.94 -46.51
CA PRO A 176 53.33 -11.13 -47.68
C PRO A 176 53.93 -11.77 -48.94
N GLY A 177 53.10 -11.95 -49.97
CA GLY A 177 53.53 -12.54 -51.24
C GLY A 177 54.77 -11.83 -51.78
N THR A 178 55.71 -12.63 -52.29
CA THR A 178 56.96 -12.14 -52.90
C THR A 178 56.70 -11.49 -54.26
#